data_AF-A0A821UMY1-F1
#
_entry.id   AF-A0A821UMY1-F1
#
_cell.length_a   1.000
_cell.length_b   1.000
_cell.length_c   1.000
_cell.angle_alpha   90.00
_cell.angle_beta   90.00
_cell.angle_gamma   90.00
#
_symmetry.space_group_name_H-M   'P 1'
#
loop_
_entity.id
_entity.type
_entity.pdbx_description
1 polymer ?
#
loop_
_entity_poly.entity_id
_entity_poly.type
_entity_poly.pdbx_seq_one_letter_code
_entity_poly.pdbx_strand_id
1 'polypeptide(L)'
;ERLHFLNYQFELYDENTSSITNVRRRIEQKLLTNKERIELQNLIKNISNDDILHYLGSLDYIFTYLRHFEYKNVPILTIKKFVEQYIYSKMGLSENLLRDPMLSTIELKYIIDLYELIEEIVFEKILRNNIKQDLPETLLVSDNKKNDLINQFIDMTSGKITISARLKNLDCWINMLKRLIVRISMILI
;
A
#
# COMPACT_ATOMS: atom_id res chain seq x y z
N GLU A 1 35.11 -1.64 0.21
CA GLU A 1 34.36 -0.41 0.53
C GLU A 1 33.02 -0.79 1.14
N ARG A 2 32.61 -0.12 2.23
CA ARG A 2 31.41 -0.48 3.00
C ARG A 2 30.19 0.24 2.39
N LEU A 3 29.32 -0.52 1.75
CA LEU A 3 27.98 -0.06 1.37
C LEU A 3 27.18 0.20 2.65
N HIS A 4 27.01 1.48 2.99
CA HIS A 4 26.00 1.92 3.94
C HIS A 4 24.63 1.82 3.27
N PHE A 5 24.01 0.64 3.36
CA PHE A 5 22.59 0.50 3.11
C PHE A 5 21.86 1.32 4.18
N LEU A 6 21.14 2.35 3.71
CA LEU A 6 20.11 3.03 4.50
C LEU A 6 19.05 1.97 4.83
N ASN A 7 19.16 1.37 6.01
CA ASN A 7 18.12 0.56 6.63
C ASN A 7 16.88 1.43 6.88
N TYR A 8 16.08 1.64 5.83
CA TYR A 8 14.69 2.04 6.00
C TYR A 8 13.89 0.77 6.26
N GLN A 9 13.86 0.37 7.53
CA GLN A 9 13.07 -0.78 7.98
C GLN A 9 11.59 -0.41 7.85
N PHE A 10 10.93 -0.99 6.86
CA PHE A 10 9.48 -1.02 6.72
C PHE A 10 8.85 -1.45 8.06
N GLU A 11 8.13 -0.54 8.72
CA GLU A 11 7.79 -0.73 10.13
C GLU A 11 6.63 -1.72 10.32
N LEU A 12 6.93 -2.98 10.65
CA LEU A 12 6.06 -3.81 11.50
C LEU A 12 6.23 -3.38 12.95
N TYR A 13 5.66 -2.23 13.32
CA TYR A 13 5.45 -1.91 14.72
C TYR A 13 3.97 -2.07 15.09
N ASP A 14 3.74 -2.31 16.38
CA ASP A 14 2.45 -2.44 17.08
C ASP A 14 1.36 -1.52 16.49
N GLU A 15 0.07 -1.90 16.53
CA GLU A 15 -1.04 -1.16 15.87
C GLU A 15 -1.07 0.34 16.23
N ASN A 16 -0.46 0.70 17.38
CA ASN A 16 -0.33 2.04 17.93
C ASN A 16 0.81 2.90 17.32
N THR A 17 1.67 2.32 16.49
CA THR A 17 2.90 2.96 15.96
C THR A 17 2.95 3.05 14.43
N SER A 18 2.08 2.35 13.70
CA SER A 18 2.02 2.42 12.23
C SER A 18 1.79 3.85 11.73
N SER A 19 2.66 4.33 10.83
CA SER A 19 2.54 5.65 10.21
C SER A 19 1.20 5.84 9.49
N ILE A 20 0.66 4.80 8.84
CA ILE A 20 -0.67 4.83 8.19
C ILE A 20 -1.79 5.05 9.22
N THR A 21 -1.76 4.35 10.35
CA THR A 21 -2.75 4.52 11.43
C THR A 21 -2.68 5.93 12.02
N ASN A 22 -1.47 6.45 12.23
CA ASN A 22 -1.29 7.81 12.72
C ASN A 22 -1.78 8.87 11.74
N VAL A 23 -1.56 8.68 10.43
CA VAL A 23 -2.12 9.55 9.39
C VAL A 23 -3.65 9.50 9.40
N ARG A 24 -4.26 8.31 9.48
CA ARG A 24 -5.74 8.16 9.57
C ARG A 24 -6.36 8.89 10.77
N ARG A 25 -5.63 8.99 11.89
CA ARG A 25 -6.09 9.72 13.09
C ARG A 25 -6.03 11.24 12.92
N ARG A 26 -5.19 11.75 12.02
CA ARG A 26 -4.88 13.19 11.87
C ARG A 26 -5.46 13.83 10.61
N ILE A 27 -5.65 13.04 9.55
CA ILE A 27 -6.12 13.48 8.25
C ILE A 27 -7.33 12.62 7.87
N GLU A 28 -8.44 13.25 7.49
CA GLU A 28 -9.60 12.51 6.96
C GLU A 28 -9.18 11.78 5.67
N GLN A 29 -9.31 10.45 5.67
CA GLN A 29 -8.97 9.62 4.52
C GLN A 29 -10.24 9.16 3.80
N LYS A 30 -10.23 9.31 2.48
CA LYS A 30 -11.30 8.95 1.55
C LYS A 30 -10.78 7.94 0.54
N LEU A 31 -11.70 7.16 0.01
CA LEU A 31 -11.41 6.27 -1.11
C LEU A 31 -11.51 7.06 -2.42
N LEU A 32 -10.62 6.74 -3.34
CA LEU A 32 -10.74 7.18 -4.73
C LEU A 32 -11.99 6.54 -5.35
N THR A 33 -12.63 7.23 -6.28
CA THR A 33 -13.73 6.63 -7.05
C THR A 33 -13.21 5.48 -7.90
N ASN A 34 -14.09 4.53 -8.26
CA ASN A 34 -13.69 3.40 -9.11
C ASN A 34 -13.07 3.86 -10.44
N LYS A 35 -13.58 4.96 -11.01
CA LYS A 35 -13.03 5.54 -12.24
C LYS A 35 -11.59 6.03 -12.04
N GLU A 36 -11.35 6.83 -11.01
CA GLU A 36 -10.01 7.33 -10.68
C GLU A 36 -9.04 6.18 -10.38
N ARG A 37 -9.48 5.15 -9.64
CA ARG A 37 -8.65 3.96 -9.38
C ARG A 37 -8.25 3.24 -10.67
N ILE A 38 -9.16 3.08 -11.62
CA ILE A 38 -8.87 2.43 -12.91
C ILE A 38 -7.87 3.26 -13.72
N GLU A 39 -8.07 4.57 -13.78
CA GLU A 39 -7.16 5.49 -14.48
C GLU A 39 -5.74 5.44 -13.87
N LEU A 40 -5.64 5.52 -12.54
CA LEU A 40 -4.36 5.40 -11.83
C LEU A 40 -3.73 4.02 -11.99
N GLN A 41 -4.51 2.94 -11.95
CA GLN A 41 -4.02 1.59 -12.20
C GLN A 41 -3.36 1.46 -13.57
N ASN A 42 -4.00 1.99 -14.61
CA ASN A 42 -3.46 1.94 -15.96
C ASN A 42 -2.18 2.75 -16.10
N LEU A 43 -2.11 3.91 -15.43
CA LEU A 43 -0.89 4.73 -15.37
C LEU A 43 0.25 3.99 -14.66
N ILE A 44 0.01 3.53 -13.44
CA ILE A 44 1.04 2.92 -12.58
C ILE A 44 1.53 1.57 -13.17
N LYS A 45 0.67 0.83 -13.86
CA LYS A 45 1.07 -0.40 -14.56
C LYS A 45 2.16 -0.18 -15.60
N ASN A 46 2.26 1.01 -16.19
CA ASN A 46 3.28 1.33 -17.20
C ASN A 46 4.60 1.83 -16.61
N ILE A 47 4.66 2.12 -15.30
CA ILE A 47 5.88 2.53 -14.60
C ILE A 47 6.84 1.34 -14.48
N SER A 48 8.16 1.56 -14.52
CA SER A 48 9.14 0.47 -14.34
C SER A 48 9.04 -0.15 -12.94
N ASN A 49 9.56 -1.37 -12.77
CA ASN A 49 9.55 -2.03 -11.46
C ASN A 49 10.39 -1.29 -10.43
N ASP A 50 11.52 -0.70 -10.81
CA ASP A 50 12.35 0.07 -9.88
C ASP A 50 11.67 1.38 -9.49
N ASP A 51 11.10 2.08 -10.48
CA ASP A 51 10.40 3.35 -10.25
C ASP A 51 9.19 3.21 -9.33
N ILE A 52 8.40 2.13 -9.47
CA ILE A 52 7.23 1.92 -8.61
C ILE A 52 7.64 1.63 -7.16
N LEU A 53 8.77 0.94 -6.93
CA LEU A 53 9.32 0.72 -5.59
C LEU A 53 9.87 2.03 -5.00
N HIS A 54 10.57 2.84 -5.80
CA HIS A 54 11.00 4.18 -5.38
C HIS A 54 9.81 5.09 -5.05
N TYR A 55 8.72 4.97 -5.80
CA TYR A 55 7.50 5.72 -5.54
C TYR A 55 6.85 5.29 -4.22
N LEU A 56 6.78 3.98 -3.96
CA LEU A 56 6.29 3.45 -2.68
C LEU A 56 7.13 3.97 -1.50
N GLY A 57 8.46 3.91 -1.61
CA GLY A 57 9.36 4.45 -0.58
C GLY A 57 9.25 5.98 -0.41
N SER A 58 8.94 6.71 -1.47
CA SER A 58 8.69 8.16 -1.39
C SER A 58 7.39 8.47 -0.62
N LEU A 59 6.34 7.66 -0.82
CA LEU A 59 5.11 7.78 -0.03
C LEU A 59 5.33 7.42 1.44
N ASP A 60 6.13 6.40 1.71
CA ASP A 60 6.53 6.06 3.08
C ASP A 60 7.25 7.23 3.76
N TYR A 61 8.20 7.85 3.05
CA TYR A 61 8.88 9.05 3.53
C TYR A 61 7.89 10.18 3.81
N ILE A 62 6.92 10.43 2.92
CA ILE A 62 5.85 11.41 3.15
C ILE A 62 5.04 11.08 4.42
N PHE A 63 4.72 9.80 4.67
CA PHE A 63 4.01 9.38 5.88
C PHE A 63 4.76 9.72 7.17
N THR A 64 6.09 9.71 7.16
CA THR A 64 6.89 10.12 8.34
C THR A 64 6.72 11.59 8.73
N TYR A 65 6.36 12.45 7.77
CA TYR A 65 6.01 13.85 8.04
C TYR A 65 4.53 13.97 8.40
N LEU A 66 3.65 13.30 7.65
CA LEU A 66 2.20 13.38 7.87
C LEU A 66 1.77 12.86 9.25
N ARG A 67 2.49 11.88 9.82
CA ARG A 67 2.20 11.37 11.18
C ARG A 67 2.31 12.44 12.29
N HIS A 68 3.01 13.54 12.03
CA HIS A 68 3.16 14.67 12.97
C HIS A 68 2.34 15.90 12.54
N PHE A 69 1.70 15.84 11.37
CA PHE A 69 0.96 16.95 10.80
C PHE A 69 -0.44 17.06 11.43
N GLU A 70 -0.87 18.27 11.79
CA GLU A 70 -2.23 18.53 12.27
C GLU A 70 -3.06 19.18 11.17
N TYR A 71 -3.99 18.41 10.60
CA TYR A 71 -4.81 18.85 9.46
C TYR A 71 -5.88 19.89 9.83
N LYS A 72 -6.07 20.18 11.13
CA LYS A 72 -7.28 20.84 11.65
C LYS A 72 -7.57 22.24 11.10
N ASN A 73 -6.65 22.91 10.40
CA ASN A 73 -6.87 24.23 9.79
C ASN A 73 -6.13 24.42 8.45
N VAL A 74 -5.80 23.34 7.75
CA VAL A 74 -4.91 23.40 6.57
C VAL A 74 -5.74 23.36 5.29
N PRO A 75 -5.41 24.18 4.25
CA PRO A 75 -6.08 24.12 2.96
C PRO A 75 -5.98 22.72 2.33
N ILE A 76 -6.81 22.46 1.31
CA ILE A 76 -6.70 21.25 0.49
C ILE A 76 -5.26 21.16 -0.07
N LEU A 77 -4.49 20.22 0.47
CA LEU A 77 -3.11 19.97 0.04
C LEU A 77 -3.07 18.75 -0.87
N THR A 78 -2.37 18.90 -1.98
CA THR A 78 -1.93 17.79 -2.82
C THR A 78 -0.61 17.24 -2.31
N ILE A 79 -0.22 16.03 -2.74
CA ILE A 79 1.08 15.45 -2.43
C ILE A 79 2.21 16.44 -2.77
N LYS A 80 2.17 17.03 -3.97
CA LYS A 80 3.16 18.03 -4.41
C LYS A 80 3.24 19.22 -3.48
N LYS A 81 2.10 19.86 -3.20
CA LYS A 81 2.05 21.06 -2.34
C LYS A 81 2.55 20.74 -0.93
N PHE A 82 2.20 19.57 -0.40
CA PHE A 82 2.66 19.13 0.90
C PHE A 82 4.19 18.96 0.93
N VAL A 83 4.73 18.24 -0.04
CA VAL A 83 6.19 18.04 -0.16
C VAL A 83 6.91 19.39 -0.27
N GLU A 84 6.44 20.28 -1.14
CA GLU A 84 7.07 21.59 -1.36
C GLU A 84 7.05 22.49 -0.13
N GLN A 85 6.01 22.41 0.71
CA GLN A 85 5.83 23.28 1.87
C GLN A 85 6.42 22.72 3.17
N TYR A 86 6.36 21.40 3.37
CA TYR A 86 6.60 20.78 4.69
C TYR A 86 7.75 19.77 4.72
N ILE A 87 8.26 19.34 3.55
CA ILE A 87 9.40 18.40 3.49
C ILE A 87 10.67 19.17 3.13
N TYR A 88 11.53 19.36 4.12
CA TYR A 88 12.78 20.12 3.96
C TYR A 88 13.82 19.41 3.10
N SER A 89 14.00 18.09 3.29
CA SER A 89 14.96 17.29 2.50
C SER A 89 14.23 16.46 1.47
N LYS A 90 14.55 16.68 0.20
CA LYS A 90 13.97 15.93 -0.93
C LYS A 90 14.82 14.71 -1.33
N MET A 91 15.92 14.43 -0.62
CA MET A 91 16.84 13.35 -1.00
C MET A 91 16.21 11.95 -0.98
N GLY A 92 15.16 11.74 -0.16
CA GLY A 92 14.41 10.49 -0.08
C GLY A 92 13.21 10.40 -1.02
N LEU A 93 12.99 11.41 -1.87
CA LEU A 93 11.85 11.47 -2.78
C LEU A 93 12.31 11.17 -4.21
N SER A 94 11.58 10.28 -4.87
CA SER A 94 11.71 10.07 -6.31
C SER A 94 11.37 11.35 -7.07
N GLU A 95 12.25 11.75 -8.00
CA GLU A 95 11.96 12.88 -8.90
C GLU A 95 10.69 12.63 -9.73
N ASN A 96 10.40 11.36 -10.02
CA ASN A 96 9.25 10.95 -10.83
C ASN A 96 7.92 11.17 -10.10
N LEU A 97 7.89 11.05 -8.76
CA LEU A 97 6.70 11.31 -7.94
C LEU A 97 6.19 12.74 -8.09
N LEU A 98 7.10 13.72 -8.13
CA LEU A 98 6.74 15.14 -8.19
C LEU A 98 6.56 15.67 -9.62
N ARG A 99 7.11 14.95 -10.61
CA ARG A 99 7.00 15.29 -12.03
C ARG A 99 5.71 14.78 -12.65
N ASP A 100 5.19 13.62 -12.25
CA ASP A 100 3.95 13.08 -12.80
C ASP A 100 2.73 13.89 -12.29
N PRO A 101 2.00 14.61 -13.17
CA PRO A 101 0.87 15.42 -12.75
C PRO A 101 -0.26 14.60 -12.15
N MET A 102 -0.50 13.37 -12.61
CA MET A 102 -1.61 12.53 -12.15
C MET A 102 -1.38 11.98 -10.75
N LEU A 103 -0.12 11.84 -10.36
CA LEU A 103 0.27 11.36 -9.03
C LEU A 103 0.53 12.50 -8.05
N SER A 104 1.21 13.56 -8.51
CA SER A 104 1.60 14.69 -7.66
C SER A 104 0.44 15.61 -7.27
N THR A 105 -0.65 15.62 -8.04
CA THR A 105 -1.84 16.44 -7.77
C THR A 105 -2.90 15.75 -6.90
N ILE A 106 -2.68 14.48 -6.55
CA ILE A 106 -3.60 13.75 -5.66
C ILE A 106 -3.65 14.47 -4.30
N GLU A 107 -4.87 14.72 -3.82
CA GLU A 107 -5.10 15.30 -2.50
C GLU A 107 -4.67 14.35 -1.38
N LEU A 108 -4.14 14.91 -0.29
CA LEU A 108 -3.70 14.12 0.88
C LEU A 108 -4.82 13.29 1.53
N LYS A 109 -6.10 13.62 1.28
CA LYS A 109 -7.21 12.80 1.74
C LYS A 109 -7.30 11.44 1.03
N TYR A 110 -6.61 11.25 -0.09
CA TYR A 110 -6.58 9.99 -0.86
C TYR A 110 -5.25 9.26 -0.78
N ILE A 111 -4.25 9.80 -0.08
CA ILE A 111 -2.87 9.30 -0.12
C ILE A 111 -2.73 7.85 0.36
N ILE A 112 -3.55 7.43 1.35
CA ILE A 112 -3.51 6.05 1.82
C ILE A 112 -4.14 5.11 0.79
N ASP A 113 -5.22 5.52 0.14
CA ASP A 113 -5.87 4.69 -0.88
C ASP A 113 -4.97 4.53 -2.13
N LEU A 114 -4.23 5.59 -2.49
CA LEU A 114 -3.18 5.55 -3.50
C LEU A 114 -2.05 4.60 -3.11
N TYR A 115 -1.53 4.71 -1.89
CA TYR A 115 -0.48 3.84 -1.37
C TYR A 115 -0.88 2.37 -1.43
N GLU A 116 -2.07 2.05 -0.90
CA GLU A 116 -2.62 0.69 -0.92
C GLU A 116 -2.83 0.17 -2.35
N LEU A 117 -3.22 1.04 -3.29
CA LEU A 117 -3.34 0.68 -4.70
C LEU A 117 -1.98 0.34 -5.34
N ILE A 118 -0.93 1.09 -5.00
CA ILE A 118 0.42 0.83 -5.51
C ILE A 118 0.96 -0.49 -4.96
N GLU A 119 0.73 -0.77 -3.67
CA GLU A 119 1.06 -2.08 -3.08
C GLU A 119 0.36 -3.22 -3.85
N GLU A 120 -0.93 -3.08 -4.14
CA GLU A 120 -1.66 -4.07 -4.94
C GLU A 120 -1.02 -4.29 -6.32
N ILE A 121 -0.51 -3.24 -6.96
CA ILE A 121 0.15 -3.31 -8.27
C ILE A 121 1.57 -3.90 -8.16
N VAL A 122 2.33 -3.52 -7.15
CA VAL A 122 3.66 -4.08 -6.85
C VAL A 122 3.56 -5.59 -6.65
N PHE A 123 2.55 -6.05 -5.91
CA PHE A 123 2.30 -7.48 -5.75
C PHE A 123 2.14 -8.17 -7.12
N GLU A 124 1.25 -7.65 -7.97
CA GLU A 124 0.92 -8.25 -9.26
C GLU A 124 2.11 -8.25 -10.23
N LYS A 125 2.91 -7.17 -10.24
CA LYS A 125 4.01 -6.98 -11.18
C LYS A 125 5.31 -7.66 -10.76
N ILE A 126 5.61 -7.66 -9.46
CA ILE A 126 6.95 -7.99 -8.95
C ILE A 126 6.91 -9.31 -8.18
N LEU A 127 6.02 -9.41 -7.19
CA LEU A 127 6.09 -10.53 -6.22
C LEU A 127 5.32 -11.78 -6.67
N ARG A 128 4.24 -11.62 -7.45
CA ARG A 128 3.36 -12.73 -7.83
C ARG A 128 4.08 -13.90 -8.48
N ASN A 129 5.08 -13.63 -9.31
CA ASN A 129 5.83 -14.67 -10.01
C ASN A 129 6.82 -15.39 -9.09
N ASN A 130 7.43 -14.68 -8.14
CA ASN A 130 8.37 -15.27 -7.19
C ASN A 130 7.64 -16.18 -6.18
N ILE A 131 6.48 -15.74 -5.68
CA ILE A 131 5.64 -16.55 -4.77
C ILE A 131 5.19 -17.86 -5.43
N LYS A 132 4.89 -17.84 -6.74
CA LYS A 132 4.53 -19.06 -7.48
C LYS A 132 5.68 -20.05 -7.60
N GLN A 133 6.92 -19.59 -7.58
CA GLN A 133 8.11 -20.45 -7.63
C GLN A 133 8.44 -21.02 -6.24
N ASP A 134 8.21 -20.23 -5.19
CA ASP A 134 8.52 -20.59 -3.80
C ASP A 134 7.44 -21.37 -3.06
N LEU A 135 6.20 -21.44 -3.57
CA LEU A 135 5.22 -22.45 -3.14
C LEU A 135 5.57 -23.76 -3.85
N PRO A 136 6.27 -24.71 -3.20
CA PRO A 136 6.55 -25.96 -3.84
C PRO A 136 5.25 -26.77 -3.88
N GLU A 137 5.09 -27.64 -4.88
CA GLU A 137 4.02 -28.65 -4.92
C GLU A 137 4.01 -29.54 -3.66
N THR A 138 5.03 -29.49 -2.80
CA THR A 138 5.04 -30.19 -1.51
C THR A 138 4.13 -29.55 -0.45
N LEU A 139 3.65 -28.32 -0.64
CA LEU A 139 2.57 -27.71 0.15
C LEU A 139 1.18 -28.11 -0.35
N LEU A 140 1.07 -29.09 -1.26
CA LEU A 140 -0.19 -29.71 -1.68
C LEU A 140 -0.85 -30.41 -0.49
N VAL A 141 -1.49 -29.60 0.34
CA VAL A 141 -2.63 -29.98 1.17
C VAL A 141 -3.54 -30.82 0.29
N SER A 142 -3.85 -32.06 0.69
CA SER A 142 -4.75 -32.93 -0.08
C SER A 142 -6.00 -32.17 -0.51
N ASP A 143 -6.54 -32.45 -1.69
CA ASP A 143 -7.69 -31.70 -2.25
C ASP A 143 -8.83 -31.54 -1.24
N ASN A 144 -9.05 -32.55 -0.39
CA ASN A 144 -10.02 -32.50 0.71
C ASN A 144 -9.68 -31.41 1.75
N LYS A 145 -8.46 -31.39 2.28
CA LYS A 145 -8.06 -30.36 3.25
C LYS A 145 -8.02 -28.95 2.64
N LYS A 146 -7.75 -28.83 1.34
CA LYS A 146 -7.81 -27.55 0.62
C LYS A 146 -9.25 -27.04 0.56
N ASN A 147 -10.19 -27.91 0.21
CA ASN A 147 -11.61 -27.58 0.21
C ASN A 147 -12.12 -27.24 1.62
N ASP A 148 -11.66 -27.96 2.65
CA ASP A 148 -12.01 -27.67 4.04
C ASP A 148 -11.54 -26.27 4.47
N LEU A 149 -10.31 -25.88 4.12
CA LEU A 149 -9.78 -24.54 4.41
C LEU A 149 -10.54 -23.45 3.66
N ILE A 150 -10.89 -23.68 2.38
CA ILE A 150 -11.68 -22.74 1.59
C ILE A 150 -13.08 -22.56 2.20
N ASN A 151 -13.75 -23.65 2.56
CA ASN A 151 -15.06 -23.62 3.18
C ASN A 151 -15.01 -22.91 4.53
N GLN A 152 -14.01 -23.21 5.36
CA GLN A 152 -13.80 -22.53 6.63
C GLN A 152 -13.61 -21.02 6.44
N PHE A 153 -12.82 -20.60 5.44
CA PHE A 153 -12.65 -19.18 5.12
C PHE A 153 -13.96 -18.52 4.70
N ILE A 154 -14.74 -19.17 3.82
CA ILE A 154 -16.05 -18.68 3.37
C ILE A 154 -17.00 -18.52 4.57
N ASP A 155 -17.10 -19.54 5.42
CA ASP A 155 -17.98 -19.55 6.60
C ASP A 155 -17.61 -18.44 7.59
N MET A 156 -16.31 -18.18 7.76
CA MET A 156 -15.81 -17.12 8.64
C MET A 156 -15.95 -15.71 8.04
N THR A 157 -16.13 -15.60 6.72
CA THR A 157 -16.18 -14.32 5.99
C THR A 157 -17.57 -14.10 5.35
N SER A 158 -17.74 -14.41 4.06
CA SER A 158 -18.96 -14.12 3.30
C SER A 158 -20.20 -14.84 3.86
N GLY A 159 -20.05 -16.01 4.46
CA GLY A 159 -21.11 -16.78 5.12
C GLY A 159 -21.50 -16.24 6.51
N LYS A 160 -20.67 -15.41 7.13
CA LYS A 160 -20.91 -14.90 8.49
C LYS A 160 -21.89 -13.73 8.47
N ILE A 161 -23.07 -13.91 9.05
CA ILE A 161 -24.14 -12.90 9.07
C ILE A 161 -23.67 -11.60 9.73
N THR A 162 -22.89 -11.70 10.81
CA THR A 162 -22.48 -10.57 11.66
C THR A 162 -21.30 -9.77 11.13
N ILE A 163 -20.64 -10.20 10.04
CA ILE A 163 -19.50 -9.46 9.49
C ILE A 163 -19.97 -8.25 8.67
N SER A 164 -19.15 -7.20 8.61
CA SER A 164 -19.48 -6.01 7.81
C SER A 164 -19.69 -6.38 6.33
N ALA A 165 -20.63 -5.72 5.66
CA ALA A 165 -20.94 -6.01 4.25
C ALA A 165 -19.71 -5.90 3.34
N ARG A 166 -18.77 -5.01 3.64
CA ARG A 166 -17.51 -4.85 2.89
C ARG A 166 -16.60 -6.07 2.99
N LEU A 167 -16.57 -6.73 4.15
CA LEU A 167 -15.78 -7.94 4.39
C LEU A 167 -16.46 -9.21 3.88
N LYS A 168 -17.69 -9.13 3.34
CA LYS A 168 -18.29 -10.22 2.58
C LYS A 168 -17.78 -10.30 1.15
N ASN A 169 -17.12 -9.22 0.66
CA ASN A 169 -16.50 -9.20 -0.65
C ASN A 169 -15.12 -9.88 -0.60
N LEU A 170 -14.96 -10.96 -1.38
CA LEU A 170 -13.69 -11.69 -1.52
C LEU A 170 -12.54 -10.80 -1.99
N ASP A 171 -12.79 -9.86 -2.89
CA ASP A 171 -11.78 -8.96 -3.44
C ASP A 171 -11.13 -8.10 -2.34
N CYS A 172 -11.90 -7.76 -1.29
CA CYS A 172 -11.37 -7.04 -0.14
C CYS A 172 -10.28 -7.85 0.57
N TRP A 173 -10.50 -9.14 0.79
CA TRP A 173 -9.53 -10.03 1.43
C TRP A 173 -8.32 -10.27 0.55
N ILE A 174 -8.53 -10.50 -0.75
CA ILE A 174 -7.44 -10.67 -1.71
C ILE A 174 -6.55 -9.43 -1.71
N ASN A 175 -7.13 -8.23 -1.80
CA ASN A 175 -6.35 -6.99 -1.81
C ASN A 175 -5.64 -6.75 -0.47
N MET A 176 -6.29 -7.05 0.66
CA MET A 176 -5.62 -7.01 1.98
C MET A 176 -4.41 -7.95 2.03
N LEU A 177 -4.54 -9.18 1.53
CA LEU A 177 -3.45 -10.15 1.51
C LEU A 177 -2.30 -9.70 0.61
N LYS A 178 -2.59 -9.18 -0.59
CA LYS A 178 -1.57 -8.64 -1.50
C LYS A 178 -0.72 -7.57 -0.82
N ARG A 179 -1.37 -6.61 -0.17
CA ARG A 179 -0.71 -5.51 0.55
C ARG A 179 0.11 -6.02 1.72
N LEU A 180 -0.44 -6.97 2.49
CA LEU A 180 0.30 -7.60 3.58
C LEU A 180 1.57 -8.28 3.09
N ILE A 181 1.49 -9.04 1.99
CA ILE A 181 2.65 -9.71 1.41
C ILE A 181 3.68 -8.68 0.95
N VAL A 182 3.29 -7.61 0.25
CA VAL A 182 4.21 -6.55 -0.17
C VAL A 182 4.92 -5.94 1.03
N ARG A 183 4.19 -5.59 2.10
CA ARG A 183 4.79 -5.03 3.31
C ARG A 183 5.80 -5.99 3.93
N ILE A 184 5.47 -7.27 4.06
CA ILE A 184 6.37 -8.28 4.63
C ILE A 184 7.60 -8.49 3.74
N SER A 185 7.41 -8.63 2.42
CA SER A 185 8.50 -8.87 1.48
C SER A 185 9.47 -7.69 1.40
N MET A 186 8.97 -6.46 1.47
CA MET A 186 9.81 -5.26 1.45
C MET A 186 10.60 -5.07 2.75
N ILE A 187 10.15 -5.62 3.88
CA ILE A 187 10.90 -5.65 5.15
C ILE A 187 12.14 -6.55 5.09
N LEU A 188 12.04 -7.63 4.32
CA LEU A 188 13.03 -8.71 4.28
C LEU A 188 14.16 -8.46 3.26
N ILE A 189 14.11 -7.35 2.53
CA ILE A 189 15.12 -6.88 1.57
C ILE A 189 15.92 -5.74 2.21
#